data_AF-C5B2R0-F1
#
_entry.id   AF-C5B2R0-F1
#
_cell.length_a   1.000
_cell.length_b   1.000
_cell.length_c   1.000
_cell.angle_alpha   90.00
_cell.angle_beta   90.00
_cell.angle_gamma   90.00
#
_symmetry.space_group_name_H-M   'P 1'
#
loop_
_entity.id
_entity.type
_entity.pdbx_description
1 polymer ?
#
loop_
_entity_poly.entity_id
_entity_poly.type
_entity_poly.pdbx_seq_one_letter_code
_entity_poly.pdbx_strand_id
1 'polypeptide(L)'
;MTAQVAVIDRSGAEDWDEILWQQPAANLYASRSWGQYKSRLGWTVRQVALNDNGADLAYIQYQERRTGPVRRILVQGGRSSPPAGSSGRKRCSPPSSTISPCARRTCSR
;
A
#
# COMPACT_ATOMS: atom_id res chain seq x y z
N MET A 1 18.61 -3.13 -13.90
CA MET A 1 17.20 -3.07 -14.31
C MET A 1 16.61 -1.82 -13.68
N THR A 2 16.22 -0.84 -14.50
CA THR A 2 15.68 0.45 -14.03
C THR A 2 14.22 0.23 -13.66
N ALA A 3 13.84 0.41 -12.40
CA ALA A 3 12.43 0.36 -12.01
C ALA A 3 11.67 1.47 -12.74
N GLN A 4 10.62 1.11 -13.48
CA GLN A 4 9.74 2.05 -14.17
C GLN A 4 8.41 2.08 -13.42
N VAL A 5 8.27 3.06 -12.52
CA VAL A 5 7.02 3.30 -11.82
C VAL A 5 6.14 4.21 -12.66
N ALA A 6 4.96 3.72 -13.04
CA ALA A 6 3.93 4.47 -13.73
C ALA A 6 2.83 4.89 -12.73
N VAL A 7 2.26 6.08 -12.94
CA VAL A 7 1.06 6.55 -12.23
C VAL A 7 -0.12 6.43 -13.18
N ILE A 8 -1.09 5.59 -12.83
CA ILE A 8 -2.29 5.34 -13.62
C ILE A 8 -3.46 6.10 -12.99
N ASP A 9 -4.08 7.01 -13.74
CA ASP A 9 -5.33 7.64 -13.32
C ASP A 9 -6.46 6.61 -13.39
N ARG A 10 -7.12 6.38 -12.26
CA ARG A 10 -8.30 5.52 -12.13
C ARG A 10 -9.50 6.30 -11.61
N SER A 11 -9.44 7.63 -11.71
CA SER A 11 -10.56 8.50 -11.34
C SER A 11 -11.80 8.12 -12.17
N GLY A 12 -12.83 7.58 -11.50
CA GLY A 12 -14.09 7.18 -12.13
C GLY A 12 -14.19 5.69 -12.48
N ALA A 13 -13.16 4.90 -12.22
CA ALA A 13 -13.23 3.44 -12.35
C ALA A 13 -14.31 2.86 -11.43
N GLU A 14 -15.17 1.99 -11.95
CA GLU A 14 -16.31 1.44 -11.21
C GLU A 14 -15.89 0.42 -10.16
N ASP A 15 -14.81 -0.31 -10.44
CA ASP A 15 -14.19 -1.35 -9.62
C ASP A 15 -13.23 -0.80 -8.54
N TRP A 16 -13.08 0.52 -8.41
CA TRP A 16 -12.14 1.14 -7.48
C TRP A 16 -12.32 0.66 -6.04
N ASP A 17 -13.55 0.67 -5.53
CA ASP A 17 -13.81 0.27 -4.14
C ASP A 17 -13.57 -1.23 -3.93
N GLU A 18 -13.90 -2.06 -4.93
CA GLU A 18 -13.63 -3.50 -4.87
C GLU A 18 -12.12 -3.76 -4.74
N ILE A 19 -11.32 -3.15 -5.62
CA ILE A 19 -9.86 -3.28 -5.60
C ILE A 19 -9.27 -2.73 -4.30
N LEU A 20 -9.75 -1.57 -3.84
CA LEU A 20 -9.30 -0.94 -2.62
C LEU A 20 -9.52 -1.85 -1.42
N TRP A 21 -10.70 -2.47 -1.29
CA TRP A 21 -11.03 -3.30 -0.12
C TRP A 21 -10.28 -4.63 -0.08
N GLN A 22 -9.65 -5.07 -1.18
CA GLN A 22 -8.71 -6.19 -1.16
C GLN A 22 -7.36 -5.82 -0.51
N GLN A 23 -7.08 -4.54 -0.28
CA GLN A 23 -5.79 -4.09 0.23
C GLN A 23 -5.74 -4.15 1.77
N PRO A 24 -4.66 -4.68 2.38
CA PRO A 24 -4.50 -4.72 3.84
C PRO A 24 -4.58 -3.37 4.54
N ALA A 25 -4.20 -2.30 3.83
CA ALA A 25 -4.24 -0.92 4.33
C ALA A 25 -5.40 -0.10 3.73
N ALA A 26 -6.45 -0.78 3.25
CA ALA A 26 -7.68 -0.15 2.81
C ALA A 26 -8.28 0.71 3.92
N ASN A 27 -8.79 1.88 3.55
CA ASN A 27 -9.45 2.76 4.51
C ASN A 27 -10.58 3.54 3.83
N LEU A 28 -11.55 3.94 4.65
CA LEU A 28 -12.72 4.69 4.20
C LEU A 28 -12.36 6.00 3.48
N TYR A 29 -11.27 6.67 3.86
CA TYR A 29 -10.87 7.93 3.24
C TYR A 29 -10.36 7.77 1.80
N ALA A 30 -10.02 6.54 1.41
CA ALA A 30 -9.68 6.19 0.04
C ALA A 30 -10.88 5.66 -0.77
N SER A 31 -12.08 5.53 -0.18
CA SER A 31 -13.27 5.01 -0.88
C SER A 31 -13.87 6.02 -1.86
N ARG A 32 -14.61 5.54 -2.85
CA ARG A 32 -15.35 6.38 -3.81
C ARG A 32 -16.44 7.19 -3.11
N SER A 33 -17.12 6.63 -2.12
CA SER A 33 -18.15 7.32 -1.35
C SER A 33 -17.61 8.53 -0.58
N TRP A 34 -16.43 8.40 0.02
CA TRP A 34 -15.75 9.53 0.66
C TRP A 34 -15.34 10.58 -0.37
N GLY A 35 -14.81 10.13 -1.52
CA GLY A 35 -14.49 11.00 -2.64
C GLY A 35 -15.70 11.80 -3.12
N GLN A 36 -16.84 11.15 -3.33
CA GLN A 36 -18.10 11.80 -3.72
C GLN A 36 -18.55 12.85 -2.69
N TYR A 37 -18.45 12.51 -1.40
CA TYR A 37 -18.73 13.46 -0.32
C TYR A 37 -17.82 14.70 -0.40
N LYS A 38 -16.51 14.51 -0.57
CA LYS A 38 -15.55 15.63 -0.73
C LYS A 38 -15.80 16.43 -2.00
N SER A 39 -16.18 15.78 -3.11
CA SER A 39 -16.55 16.46 -4.34
C SER A 39 -17.74 17.40 -4.17
N ARG A 40 -18.76 16.99 -3.40
CA ARG A 40 -19.89 17.87 -3.05
C ARG A 40 -19.47 19.09 -2.22
N LEU A 41 -18.37 18.99 -1.49
CA LEU A 41 -17.76 20.10 -0.74
C LEU A 41 -16.83 20.98 -1.61
N GLY A 42 -16.80 20.77 -2.93
CA GLY A 42 -16.00 21.55 -3.87
C GLY A 42 -14.53 21.13 -3.95
N TRP A 43 -14.21 19.90 -3.58
CA TRP A 43 -12.88 19.31 -3.80
C TRP A 43 -12.85 18.56 -5.13
N THR A 44 -11.74 18.64 -5.86
CA THR A 44 -11.46 17.71 -6.96
C THR A 44 -10.83 16.47 -6.38
N VAL A 45 -11.46 15.32 -6.55
CA VAL A 45 -10.94 14.04 -6.06
C VAL A 45 -10.29 13.27 -7.19
N ARG A 46 -9.11 12.73 -6.95
CA ARG A 46 -8.37 11.90 -7.90
C ARG A 46 -7.99 10.58 -7.24
N GLN A 47 -8.16 9.51 -8.00
CA GLN A 47 -7.83 8.15 -7.60
C GLN A 47 -6.73 7.66 -8.53
N VAL A 48 -5.60 7.27 -7.97
CA VAL A 48 -4.44 6.82 -8.76
C VAL A 48 -3.92 5.49 -8.25
N ALA A 49 -3.49 4.65 -9.18
CA ALA A 49 -2.73 3.45 -8.90
C ALA A 49 -1.27 3.67 -9.29
N LEU A 50 -0.34 3.30 -8.41
CA LEU A 50 1.07 3.19 -8.74
C LEU A 50 1.31 1.80 -9.29
N ASN A 51 1.91 1.70 -10.46
CA ASN A 51 2.19 0.44 -11.13
C ASN A 51 3.70 0.32 -11.40
N ASP A 52 4.30 -0.84 -11.16
CA ASP A 52 5.67 -1.15 -11.57
C ASP A 52 5.66 -2.42 -12.42
N ASN A 53 6.08 -2.29 -13.68
CA ASN A 53 6.15 -3.37 -14.66
C ASN A 53 4.86 -4.22 -14.78
N GLY A 54 3.69 -3.59 -14.69
CA GLY A 54 2.39 -4.26 -14.80
C GLY A 54 1.76 -4.67 -13.47
N ALA A 55 2.50 -4.61 -12.35
CA ALA A 55 1.96 -4.90 -11.02
C ALA A 55 1.56 -3.62 -10.28
N ASP A 56 0.32 -3.56 -9.80
CA ASP A 56 -0.15 -2.46 -8.95
C ASP A 56 0.55 -2.55 -7.58
N LEU A 57 1.25 -1.48 -7.20
CA LEU A 57 2.03 -1.36 -5.97
C LEU A 57 1.30 -0.63 -4.85
N ALA A 58 0.45 0.34 -5.21
CA ALA A 58 -0.31 1.12 -4.23
C ALA A 58 -1.48 1.85 -4.87
N TYR A 59 -2.51 2.06 -4.06
CA TYR A 59 -3.67 2.87 -4.42
C TYR A 59 -3.73 4.09 -3.50
N ILE A 60 -3.90 5.26 -4.12
CA ILE A 60 -3.94 6.55 -3.44
C ILE A 60 -5.15 7.32 -3.93
N GLN A 61 -5.93 7.82 -2.98
CA GLN A 61 -6.91 8.87 -3.27
C GLN A 61 -6.42 10.18 -2.68
N TYR A 62 -6.29 11.21 -3.51
CA TYR A 62 -5.95 12.56 -3.07
C TYR A 62 -7.06 13.53 -3.44
N GLN A 63 -7.27 14.52 -2.58
CA GLN A 63 -8.27 15.55 -2.75
C GLN A 63 -7.58 16.89 -2.93
N GLU A 64 -8.05 17.65 -3.89
CA GLU A 64 -7.49 18.94 -4.23
C GLU A 64 -8.52 20.04 -4.14
N ARG A 65 -8.09 21.20 -3.66
CA ARG A 65 -8.91 22.40 -3.70
C ARG A 65 -8.05 23.60 -4.01
N ARG A 66 -8.55 24.43 -4.92
CA ARG A 66 -7.91 25.71 -5.26
C ARG A 66 -8.60 26.84 -4.52
N THR A 67 -7.82 27.73 -3.92
CA THR A 67 -8.29 28.96 -3.29
C THR A 67 -7.39 30.09 -3.78
N GLY A 68 -7.85 30.78 -4.83
CA GLY A 68 -7.05 31.77 -5.55
C GLY A 68 -5.79 31.17 -6.18
N PRO A 69 -4.58 31.69 -5.90
CA PRO A 69 -3.33 31.15 -6.42
C PRO A 69 -2.87 29.86 -5.70
N VAL A 70 -3.44 29.52 -4.54
CA VAL A 70 -3.01 28.39 -3.72
C VAL A 70 -3.77 27.12 -4.08
N ARG A 71 -3.04 26.03 -4.34
CA ARG A 71 -3.57 24.65 -4.46
C ARG A 71 -3.27 23.88 -3.19
N ARG A 72 -4.30 23.34 -2.55
CA ARG A 72 -4.17 22.44 -1.40
C ARG A 72 -4.39 21.02 -1.86
N ILE A 73 -3.48 20.11 -1.51
CA ILE A 73 -3.58 18.68 -1.78
C ILE A 73 -3.64 17.97 -0.44
N LEU A 74 -4.68 17.17 -0.24
CA LEU A 74 -4.91 16.37 0.96
C LEU A 74 -4.87 14.90 0.59
N VAL A 75 -4.00 14.14 1.25
CA VAL A 75 -3.95 12.67 1.17
C VAL A 75 -4.35 12.14 2.54
N GLN A 76 -5.62 11.80 2.70
CA GLN A 76 -6.18 11.35 3.97
C GLN A 76 -6.20 9.83 4.02
N GLY A 77 -5.66 9.23 5.10
CA GLY A 77 -5.58 7.77 5.26
C GLY A 77 -4.33 7.11 4.66
N GLY A 78 -3.47 7.88 3.97
CA GLY A 78 -2.22 7.37 3.40
C GLY A 78 -2.42 6.46 2.18
N ARG A 79 -1.35 5.76 1.78
CA ARG A 79 -1.40 4.79 0.66
C ARG A 79 -1.92 3.45 1.18
N SER A 80 -2.81 2.82 0.42
CA SER A 80 -3.06 1.39 0.59
C SER A 80 -2.13 0.63 -0.34
N SER A 81 -1.41 -0.36 0.17
CA SER A 81 -0.55 -1.22 -0.64
C SER A 81 -1.05 -2.65 -0.57
N PRO A 82 -0.95 -3.43 -1.66
CA PRO A 82 -1.14 -4.86 -1.60
C PRO A 82 -0.22 -5.48 -0.54
N PRO A 83 -0.61 -6.65 0.04
CA PRO A 83 0.29 -7.36 0.90
C PRO A 83 1.58 -7.61 0.12
N ALA A 84 2.74 -7.39 0.75
CA ALA A 84 4.03 -7.47 0.08
C ALA A 84 4.26 -8.87 -0.54
N GLY A 85 3.83 -9.02 -1.79
CA GLY A 85 4.03 -10.19 -2.61
C GLY A 85 5.43 -10.16 -3.21
N SER A 86 6.39 -10.74 -2.48
CA SER A 86 7.67 -11.23 -3.00
C SER A 86 8.55 -10.26 -3.80
N SER A 87 8.69 -9.00 -3.40
CA SER A 87 9.91 -8.24 -3.72
C SER A 87 11.04 -8.70 -2.78
N GLY A 88 11.70 -9.80 -3.15
CA GLY A 88 13.01 -10.21 -2.63
C GLY A 88 13.22 -10.01 -1.14
N ARG A 89 12.48 -10.75 -0.30
CA ARG A 89 12.84 -10.88 1.11
C ARG A 89 14.22 -11.53 1.14
N LYS A 90 15.28 -10.74 1.32
CA LYS A 90 16.57 -11.26 1.80
C LYS A 90 16.21 -11.99 3.08
N ARG A 91 16.16 -13.32 2.99
CA ARG A 91 16.01 -14.20 4.11
C ARG A 91 17.24 -13.93 4.96
N CYS A 92 17.09 -13.14 6.02
CA CYS A 92 18.05 -13.21 7.11
C CYS A 92 17.89 -14.62 7.66
N SER A 93 18.78 -15.51 7.22
CA SER A 93 18.97 -16.81 7.84
C SER A 93 19.23 -16.55 9.33
N PRO A 94 18.54 -17.22 10.26
CA PRO A 94 19.00 -17.22 11.64
C PRO A 94 20.43 -17.79 11.63
N PRO A 95 21.34 -17.29 12.49
CA PRO A 95 22.66 -17.89 12.61
C PRO A 95 22.47 -19.37 12.93
N SER A 96 23.14 -20.21 12.16
CA SER A 96 23.22 -21.65 12.40
C SER A 96 23.75 -21.87 13.80
N SER A 97 22.85 -22.09 14.76
CA SER A 97 23.20 -22.71 16.03
C SER A 97 23.51 -24.17 15.73
N THR A 98 24.74 -24.41 15.34
CA THR A 98 25.39 -25.73 15.42
C THR A 98 25.30 -26.17 16.87
N ILE A 99 24.27 -26.95 17.21
CA ILE A 99 24.27 -27.74 18.44
C ILE A 99 25.18 -28.92 18.13
N SER A 100 26.46 -28.74 18.48
CA SER A 100 27.43 -29.82 18.51
C SER A 100 27.00 -30.86 19.55
N PRO A 101 27.08 -32.17 19.25
CA PRO A 101 26.77 -33.21 20.20
C PRO A 101 27.95 -33.39 21.17
N CYS A 102 27.68 -34.09 22.29
CA CYS A 102 28.66 -34.65 23.23
C CYS A 102 28.94 -33.81 24.49
N ALA A 103 28.23 -34.13 25.58
CA ALA A 103 28.87 -34.50 26.84
C ALA A 103 27.88 -35.26 27.73
N ARG A 104 28.03 -36.57 27.68
CA ARG A 104 27.52 -37.59 28.60
C ARG A 104 27.88 -37.26 30.05
N ARG A 105 26.92 -37.30 30.99
CA ARG A 105 27.19 -37.70 32.39
C ARG A 105 25.91 -38.23 33.06
N THR A 106 26.02 -39.50 33.40
CA THR A 106 25.20 -40.35 34.28
C THR A 106 24.89 -39.73 35.64
N CYS A 107 23.70 -39.99 36.19
CA CYS A 107 23.50 -40.93 37.31
C CYS A 107 22.06 -40.87 37.86
N SER A 108 21.57 -42.05 38.20
CA SER A 108 20.28 -42.37 38.82
C SER A 108 20.25 -42.06 40.32
N ARG A 109 19.07 -41.70 40.84
CA ARG A 109 18.40 -42.43 41.92
C ARG A 109 16.94 -42.05 42.00
#